data_AF-A0A1V5Z3L8-F1
#
_entry.id   AF-A0A1V5Z3L8-F1
#
_cell.length_a   1.000
_cell.length_b   1.000
_cell.length_c   1.000
_cell.angle_alpha   90.00
_cell.angle_beta   90.00
_cell.angle_gamma   90.00
#
_symmetry.space_group_name_H-M   'P 1'
#
loop_
_entity.id
_entity.type
_entity.pdbx_description
1 polymer ?
#
loop_
_entity_poly.entity_id
_entity_poly.type
_entity_poly.pdbx_seq_one_letter_code
_entity_poly.pdbx_strand_id
1 'polypeptide(L)'
;MPQLGRFLLGHWLSADQVGRIVENEDGWRTWCGVYRDWRDNRHQRKVNWKENAWVVEDKLDGSFEKASIRYRLIADDYRLEGHRVFASWGRIEVSGTDLAICLVDGEESLYYQQKQQVDVLEITPGRGCHTITTRIDLGMPSKS
;
A
#
# COMPACT_ATOMS: atom_id res chain seq x y z
N MET A 1 -26.25 15.36 -29.52
CA MET A 1 -25.73 15.39 -28.14
C MET A 1 -24.45 14.56 -28.11
N PRO A 2 -23.29 15.10 -27.71
CA PRO A 2 -22.09 14.28 -27.53
C PRO A 2 -22.35 13.29 -26.40
N GLN A 3 -22.10 12.01 -26.64
CA GLN A 3 -22.26 10.98 -25.62
C GLN A 3 -21.26 11.25 -24.48
N LEU A 4 -21.74 11.25 -23.23
CA LEU A 4 -20.87 11.31 -22.05
C LEU A 4 -19.76 10.25 -22.21
N GLY A 5 -18.50 10.67 -22.13
CA GLY A 5 -17.36 9.78 -22.32
C GLY A 5 -17.28 8.70 -21.23
N ARG A 6 -16.63 7.56 -21.54
CA ARG A 6 -16.42 6.40 -20.65
C ARG A 6 -15.90 6.78 -19.25
N PHE A 7 -15.24 7.93 -19.12
CA PHE A 7 -14.77 8.50 -17.84
C PHE A 7 -15.89 8.72 -16.80
N LEU A 8 -17.09 9.11 -17.25
CA LEU A 8 -18.23 9.38 -16.38
C LEU A 8 -19.05 8.11 -16.05
N LEU A 9 -18.75 7.00 -16.72
CA LEU A 9 -19.38 5.68 -16.49
C LEU A 9 -18.44 4.72 -15.76
N GLY A 10 -17.30 5.22 -15.24
CA GLY A 10 -16.48 4.44 -14.34
C GLY A 10 -17.28 4.12 -13.07
N HIS A 11 -17.39 2.84 -12.72
CA HIS A 11 -17.82 2.44 -11.39
C HIS A 11 -16.71 2.78 -10.39
N TRP A 12 -16.54 4.08 -10.13
CA TRP A 12 -15.54 4.61 -9.21
C TRP A 12 -15.71 3.98 -7.83
N LEU A 13 -14.59 3.71 -7.17
CA LEU A 13 -14.60 3.14 -5.83
C LEU A 13 -15.36 4.07 -4.88
N SER A 14 -16.34 3.51 -4.18
CA SER A 14 -16.99 4.15 -3.05
C SER A 14 -16.47 3.50 -1.77
N ALA A 15 -16.15 4.32 -0.77
CA ALA A 15 -15.77 3.78 0.53
C ALA A 15 -17.02 3.20 1.23
N ASP A 16 -16.91 1.95 1.69
CA ASP A 16 -17.87 1.33 2.60
C ASP A 16 -17.74 1.96 4.00
N GLN A 17 -16.50 2.28 4.38
CA GLN A 17 -16.16 2.84 5.68
C GLN A 17 -14.94 3.73 5.59
N VAL A 18 -15.02 4.89 6.25
CA VAL A 18 -13.86 5.75 6.52
C VAL A 18 -13.80 5.97 8.03
N GLY A 19 -12.81 5.36 8.68
CA GLY A 19 -12.57 5.52 10.10
C GLY A 19 -12.01 6.89 10.44
N ARG A 20 -12.24 7.33 11.68
CA ARG A 20 -11.50 8.45 12.26
C ARG A 20 -10.10 7.98 12.69
N ILE A 21 -9.16 8.91 12.78
CA ILE A 21 -7.90 8.65 13.44
C ILE A 21 -8.17 8.61 14.95
N VAL A 22 -7.76 7.52 15.59
CA VAL A 22 -7.89 7.30 17.04
C VAL A 22 -6.49 7.20 17.62
N GLU A 23 -6.26 7.90 18.74
CA GLU A 23 -5.04 7.76 19.55
C GLU A 23 -5.34 6.80 20.70
N ASN A 24 -4.48 5.79 20.84
CA ASN A 24 -4.58 4.75 21.85
C ASN A 24 -3.73 5.12 23.09
N GLU A 25 -4.03 4.51 24.24
CA GLU A 25 -3.32 4.78 25.51
C GLU A 25 -1.82 4.45 25.46
N ASP A 26 -1.42 3.53 24.59
CA ASP A 26 -0.02 3.14 24.36
C ASP A 26 0.76 4.11 23.45
N GLY A 27 0.12 5.20 23.02
CA GLY A 27 0.67 6.23 22.14
C GLY A 27 0.65 5.87 20.65
N TRP A 28 0.06 4.72 20.28
CA TRP A 28 -0.18 4.41 18.87
C TRP A 28 -1.40 5.17 18.34
N ARG A 29 -1.34 5.54 17.07
CA ARG A 29 -2.48 6.05 16.33
C ARG A 29 -2.96 5.01 15.35
N THR A 30 -4.28 4.93 15.18
CA THR A 30 -4.92 3.94 14.32
C THR A 30 -5.90 4.61 13.38
N TRP A 31 -5.92 4.14 12.13
CA TRP A 31 -6.92 4.46 11.13
C TRP A 31 -7.36 3.19 10.40
N CYS A 32 -8.61 3.15 9.93
CA CYS A 32 -9.15 2.05 9.13
C CYS A 32 -10.02 2.60 8.00
N GLY A 33 -9.90 2.01 6.81
CA GLY A 33 -10.78 2.29 5.67
C GLY A 33 -11.13 1.02 4.93
N VAL A 34 -12.32 1.02 4.32
CA VAL A 34 -12.85 -0.13 3.57
C VAL A 34 -13.50 0.39 2.30
N TYR A 35 -13.31 -0.32 1.20
CA TYR A 35 -14.10 -0.16 -0.01
C TYR A 35 -14.42 -1.51 -0.63
N ARG A 36 -15.43 -1.51 -1.51
CA ARG A 36 -15.67 -2.57 -2.48
C ARG A 36 -15.49 -2.03 -3.90
N ASP A 37 -14.88 -2.86 -4.73
CA ASP A 37 -14.81 -2.59 -6.17
C ASP A 37 -16.13 -2.96 -6.86
N TRP A 38 -16.22 -2.66 -8.15
CA TRP A 38 -17.41 -2.93 -8.96
C TRP A 38 -17.68 -4.42 -9.20
N ARG A 39 -16.73 -5.30 -8.87
CA ARG A 39 -16.84 -6.77 -8.93
C ARG A 39 -17.10 -7.38 -7.56
N ASP A 40 -17.45 -6.56 -6.57
CA ASP A 40 -17.70 -6.96 -5.18
C ASP A 40 -16.45 -7.51 -4.45
N ASN A 41 -15.24 -7.24 -4.96
CA ASN A 41 -14.03 -7.49 -4.18
C ASN A 41 -13.89 -6.42 -3.12
N ARG A 42 -13.61 -6.85 -1.89
CA ARG A 42 -13.50 -5.99 -0.72
C ARG A 42 -12.03 -5.85 -0.32
N HIS A 43 -11.61 -4.60 -0.10
CA HIS A 43 -10.33 -4.29 0.49
C HIS A 43 -10.54 -3.44 1.75
N GLN A 44 -9.97 -3.92 2.85
CA GLN A 44 -9.87 -3.17 4.10
C GLN A 44 -8.40 -2.90 4.41
N ARG A 45 -8.07 -1.64 4.68
CA ARG A 45 -6.74 -1.22 5.14
C ARG A 45 -6.85 -0.67 6.56
N LYS A 46 -6.07 -1.22 7.48
CA LYS A 46 -5.84 -0.68 8.81
C LYS A 46 -4.40 -0.19 8.91
N VAL A 47 -4.22 1.05 9.33
CA VAL A 47 -2.90 1.66 9.52
C VAL A 47 -2.74 1.97 11.00
N ASN A 48 -1.69 1.44 11.61
CA ASN A 48 -1.26 1.78 12.95
C ASN A 48 0.11 2.44 12.85
N TRP A 49 0.35 3.51 13.58
CA TRP A 49 1.68 4.13 13.62
C TRP A 49 1.99 4.78 14.96
N LYS A 50 3.28 4.83 15.27
CA LYS A 50 3.86 5.53 16.42
C LYS A 50 5.28 5.94 16.08
N GLU A 51 5.57 7.23 16.22
CA GLU A 51 6.89 7.80 15.92
C GLU A 51 7.36 7.40 14.49
N ASN A 52 8.40 6.56 14.41
CA ASN A 52 9.01 6.11 13.16
C ASN A 52 8.55 4.72 12.71
N ALA A 53 7.63 4.09 13.45
CA ALA A 53 7.13 2.76 13.13
C ALA A 53 5.70 2.84 12.59
N TRP A 54 5.48 2.19 11.45
CA TRP A 54 4.17 2.05 10.81
C TRP A 54 3.88 0.57 10.58
N VAL A 55 2.63 0.18 10.77
CA VAL A 55 2.12 -1.16 10.51
C VAL A 55 0.83 -1.02 9.72
N VAL A 56 0.87 -1.43 8.46
CA VAL A 56 -0.27 -1.46 7.55
C VAL A 56 -0.75 -2.90 7.43
N GLU A 57 -1.99 -3.16 7.83
CA GLU A 57 -2.67 -4.44 7.64
C GLU A 57 -3.71 -4.28 6.53
N ASP A 58 -3.53 -5.06 5.47
CA ASP A 58 -4.43 -5.11 4.33
C ASP A 58 -5.16 -6.45 4.32
N LYS A 59 -6.49 -6.38 4.32
CA LYS A 59 -7.39 -7.53 4.23
C LYS A 59 -8.11 -7.53 2.90
N LEU A 60 -7.94 -8.61 2.15
CA LEU A 60 -8.48 -8.81 0.81
C LEU A 60 -9.48 -9.96 0.83
N ASP A 61 -10.67 -9.69 0.31
CA ASP A 61 -11.76 -10.64 0.20
C ASP A 61 -12.48 -10.48 -1.15
N GLY A 62 -13.02 -11.57 -1.69
CA GLY A 62 -13.62 -11.61 -3.02
C GLY A 62 -13.00 -12.65 -3.95
N SER A 63 -13.41 -12.60 -5.22
CA SER A 63 -13.09 -13.60 -6.24
C SER A 63 -12.17 -13.06 -7.34
N PHE A 64 -11.20 -12.22 -6.94
CA PHE A 64 -10.20 -11.69 -7.85
C PHE A 64 -9.23 -12.77 -8.33
N GLU A 65 -8.88 -12.75 -9.63
CA GLU A 65 -7.86 -13.65 -10.16
C GLU A 65 -6.45 -13.26 -9.70
N LYS A 66 -6.22 -11.94 -9.54
CA LYS A 66 -4.96 -11.33 -9.12
C LYS A 66 -5.25 -10.08 -8.31
N ALA A 67 -4.43 -9.85 -7.29
CA ALA A 67 -4.38 -8.58 -6.56
C ALA A 67 -2.91 -8.18 -6.39
N SER A 68 -2.66 -6.88 -6.23
CA SER A 68 -1.33 -6.35 -5.96
C SER A 68 -1.45 -5.18 -5.00
N ILE A 69 -0.65 -5.18 -3.93
CA ILE A 69 -0.46 -4.02 -3.06
C ILE A 69 0.83 -3.34 -3.47
N ARG A 70 0.77 -2.05 -3.76
CA ARG A 70 1.90 -1.31 -4.32
C ARG A 70 2.25 -0.11 -3.46
N TYR A 71 3.54 0.03 -3.17
CA TYR A 71 4.11 1.21 -2.53
C TYR A 71 5.09 1.85 -3.51
N ARG A 72 4.80 3.09 -3.93
CA ARG A 72 5.77 3.93 -4.64
C ARG A 72 6.78 4.42 -3.62
N LEU A 73 8.05 4.17 -3.88
CA LEU A 73 9.14 4.46 -2.98
C LEU A 73 9.86 5.73 -3.45
N ILE A 74 10.42 6.49 -2.51
CA ILE A 74 11.25 7.65 -2.88
C ILE A 74 12.52 7.18 -3.59
N ALA A 75 13.21 8.04 -4.33
CA ALA A 75 14.50 7.65 -4.92
C ALA A 75 15.51 7.29 -3.82
N ASP A 76 16.02 6.05 -3.84
CA ASP A 76 17.05 5.52 -2.93
C ASP A 76 17.65 4.25 -3.54
N ASP A 77 18.75 3.76 -2.99
CA ASP A 77 19.35 2.48 -3.35
C ASP A 77 18.67 1.34 -2.56
N TYR A 78 17.71 0.67 -3.20
CA TYR A 78 16.95 -0.40 -2.57
C TYR A 78 17.64 -1.77 -2.66
N ARG A 79 17.62 -2.49 -1.54
CA ARG A 79 18.06 -3.90 -1.48
C ARG A 79 16.93 -4.78 -0.97
N LEU A 80 16.55 -5.78 -1.78
CA LEU A 80 15.52 -6.77 -1.43
C LEU A 80 16.17 -8.06 -0.91
N GLU A 81 15.84 -8.46 0.32
CA GLU A 81 16.27 -9.71 0.94
C GLU A 81 15.07 -10.46 1.53
N GLY A 82 14.67 -11.57 0.92
CA GLY A 82 13.46 -12.28 1.31
C GLY A 82 12.23 -11.38 1.20
N HIS A 83 11.51 -11.17 2.30
CA HIS A 83 10.36 -10.27 2.36
C HIS A 83 10.69 -8.89 2.97
N ARG A 84 11.95 -8.47 2.90
CA ARG A 84 12.42 -7.20 3.46
C ARG A 84 13.06 -6.34 2.39
N VAL A 85 12.67 -5.06 2.36
CA VAL A 85 13.30 -4.02 1.55
C VAL A 85 14.11 -3.12 2.49
N PHE A 86 15.38 -2.90 2.17
CA PHE A 86 16.27 -2.00 2.89
C PHE A 86 16.57 -0.77 2.03
N ALA A 87 16.71 0.37 2.70
CA ALA A 87 17.03 1.66 2.11
C ALA A 87 17.84 2.51 3.10
N SER A 88 18.36 3.66 2.67
CA SER A 88 19.10 4.56 3.56
C SER A 88 18.22 5.13 4.70
N TRP A 89 16.93 5.31 4.43
CA TRP A 89 15.96 5.86 5.37
C TRP A 89 15.39 4.82 6.35
N GLY A 90 15.65 3.52 6.16
CA GLY A 90 15.09 2.48 7.01
C GLY A 90 14.79 1.17 6.28
N ARG A 91 13.68 0.53 6.64
CA ARG A 91 13.28 -0.75 6.05
C ARG A 91 11.78 -0.96 5.99
N ILE A 92 11.37 -1.83 5.06
CA ILE A 92 10.03 -2.38 4.95
C ILE A 92 10.12 -3.89 5.15
N GLU A 93 9.21 -4.47 5.94
CA GLU A 93 9.04 -5.91 6.09
C GLU A 93 7.60 -6.28 5.76
N VAL A 94 7.44 -7.28 4.87
CA VAL A 94 6.14 -7.78 4.43
C VAL A 94 5.92 -9.18 4.98
N SER A 95 4.73 -9.43 5.52
CA SER A 95 4.35 -10.72 6.09
C SER A 95 2.91 -11.08 5.73
N GLY A 96 2.65 -12.36 5.59
CA GLY A 96 1.37 -12.93 5.18
C GLY A 96 1.57 -14.35 4.67
N THR A 97 0.48 -15.07 4.46
CA THR A 97 0.50 -16.45 3.96
C THR A 97 0.58 -16.44 2.45
N ASP A 98 1.50 -17.20 1.84
CA ASP A 98 1.58 -17.38 0.37
C ASP A 98 1.56 -16.04 -0.39
N LEU A 99 2.67 -15.30 -0.32
CA LEU A 99 2.84 -14.04 -1.04
C LEU A 99 4.22 -13.96 -1.69
N ALA A 100 4.32 -13.15 -2.73
CA ALA A 100 5.58 -12.77 -3.37
C ALA A 100 5.75 -11.25 -3.32
N ILE A 101 7.00 -10.80 -3.23
CA ILE A 101 7.33 -9.38 -3.35
C ILE A 101 8.46 -9.15 -4.36
N CYS A 102 8.41 -8.01 -5.04
CA CYS A 102 9.47 -7.56 -5.95
C CYS A 102 9.56 -6.03 -5.98
N LEU A 103 10.70 -5.53 -6.46
CA LEU A 103 10.86 -4.14 -6.86
C LEU A 103 10.67 -4.07 -8.38
N VAL A 104 9.82 -3.15 -8.82
CA VAL A 104 9.52 -2.93 -10.24
C VAL A 104 9.57 -1.45 -10.57
N ASP A 105 9.88 -1.14 -11.83
CA ASP A 105 9.82 0.23 -12.33
C ASP A 105 8.37 0.71 -12.44
N GLY A 106 8.10 1.91 -11.92
CA GLY A 106 6.85 2.64 -12.10
C GLY A 106 7.11 4.03 -12.67
N GLU A 107 6.05 4.68 -13.18
CA GLU A 107 6.12 6.07 -13.62
C GLU A 107 5.25 6.96 -12.73
N GLU A 108 5.74 8.14 -12.38
CA GLU A 108 4.97 9.23 -11.80
C GLU A 108 5.07 10.51 -12.64
N SER A 109 4.06 11.37 -12.55
CA SER A 109 4.02 12.65 -13.25
C SER A 109 3.56 13.73 -12.29
N LEU A 110 4.51 14.34 -11.59
CA LEU A 110 4.25 15.42 -10.63
C LEU A 110 4.07 16.78 -11.32
N TYR A 111 4.63 16.94 -12.53
CA TYR A 111 4.49 18.13 -13.37
C TYR A 111 3.93 17.76 -14.75
N TYR A 112 3.15 18.68 -15.33
CA TYR A 112 2.57 18.46 -16.66
C TYR A 112 3.67 18.15 -17.69
N GLN A 113 3.48 17.07 -18.46
CA GLN A 113 4.43 16.53 -19.45
C GLN A 113 5.76 16.00 -18.92
N GLN A 114 5.97 15.93 -17.60
CA GLN A 114 7.14 15.28 -17.02
C GLN A 114 6.76 13.93 -16.45
N LYS A 115 7.45 12.88 -16.90
CA LYS A 115 7.37 11.55 -16.34
C LYS A 115 8.70 11.20 -15.69
N GLN A 116 8.65 10.73 -14.46
CA GLN A 116 9.80 10.27 -13.71
C GLN A 116 9.64 8.79 -13.38
N GLN A 117 10.72 8.03 -13.50
CA GLN A 117 10.78 6.65 -13.02
C GLN A 117 10.83 6.65 -11.50
N VAL A 118 10.08 5.73 -10.90
CA VAL A 118 10.00 5.56 -9.45
C VAL A 118 10.00 4.08 -9.13
N ASP A 119 10.79 3.69 -8.13
CA ASP A 119 10.79 2.32 -7.63
C ASP A 119 9.44 2.01 -6.97
N VAL A 120 8.91 0.82 -7.26
CA VAL A 120 7.66 0.35 -6.67
C VAL A 120 7.89 -1.00 -6.02
N LEU A 121 7.66 -1.08 -4.70
CA LEU A 121 7.46 -2.35 -4.03
C LEU A 121 6.08 -2.89 -4.42
N GLU A 122 6.06 -4.01 -5.13
CA GLU A 122 4.85 -4.74 -5.48
C GLU A 122 4.75 -6.03 -4.64
N ILE A 123 3.61 -6.19 -3.96
CA ILE A 123 3.28 -7.34 -3.14
C ILE A 123 2.12 -8.06 -3.82
N THR A 124 2.35 -9.31 -4.21
CA THR A 124 1.35 -10.15 -4.89
C THR A 124 0.89 -11.27 -3.94
N PRO A 125 -0.31 -11.18 -3.35
CA PRO A 125 -0.94 -12.30 -2.64
C PRO A 125 -1.21 -13.48 -3.57
N GLY A 126 -0.94 -14.70 -3.09
CA GLY A 126 -1.48 -15.94 -3.63
C GLY A 126 -2.97 -16.12 -3.28
N ARG A 127 -3.59 -17.17 -3.81
CA ARG A 127 -5.06 -17.36 -3.74
C ARG A 127 -5.62 -17.50 -2.31
N GLY A 128 -4.80 -17.97 -1.35
CA GLY A 128 -5.19 -18.11 0.05
C GLY A 128 -4.78 -16.94 0.94
N CYS A 129 -4.14 -15.92 0.38
CA CYS A 129 -3.64 -14.78 1.13
C CYS A 129 -4.73 -13.73 1.33
N HIS A 130 -5.38 -13.76 2.48
CA HIS A 130 -6.43 -12.80 2.84
C HIS A 130 -5.94 -11.64 3.70
N THR A 131 -4.74 -11.74 4.26
CA THR A 131 -4.18 -10.71 5.15
C THR A 131 -2.70 -10.53 4.89
N ILE A 132 -2.31 -9.30 4.59
CA ILE A 132 -0.94 -8.87 4.38
C ILE A 132 -0.64 -7.81 5.44
N THR A 133 0.50 -7.96 6.13
CA THR A 133 1.01 -6.97 7.07
C THR A 133 2.32 -6.42 6.55
N THR A 134 2.35 -5.11 6.31
CA THR A 134 3.53 -4.35 5.92
C THR A 134 3.98 -3.49 7.09
N ARG A 135 5.15 -3.78 7.64
CA ARG A 135 5.80 -2.97 8.67
C ARG A 135 6.84 -2.07 8.02
N ILE A 136 6.83 -0.79 8.37
CA ILE A 136 7.80 0.21 7.91
C ILE A 136 8.46 0.79 9.16
N ASP A 137 9.76 0.58 9.29
CA ASP A 137 10.57 1.19 10.34
C ASP A 137 11.46 2.25 9.68
N LEU A 138 11.23 3.51 10.01
CA LEU A 138 12.08 4.63 9.58
C LEU A 138 13.26 4.75 10.57
N GLY A 139 14.48 4.72 10.07
CA GLY A 139 15.67 4.97 10.89
C GLY A 139 15.63 6.41 11.41
N MET A 140 16.00 6.64 12.67
CA MET A 140 16.41 8.00 13.03
C MET A 140 17.70 8.32 12.27
N PRO A 141 17.88 9.55 11.73
CA PRO A 141 19.22 9.97 11.36
C PRO A 141 20.09 9.79 12.61
N SER A 142 21.17 9.00 12.48
CA SER A 142 22.21 8.97 13.50
C SER A 142 22.64 10.42 13.71
N LYS A 143 22.39 10.98 14.91
CA LYS A 143 22.96 12.26 15.30
C LYS A 143 24.48 12.09 15.26
N SER A 144 25.11 12.55 14.19
CA SER A 144 26.54 12.85 14.13
C SER A 144 26.84 14.05 15.02
#